data_AF-A0AAD8FAR2-F1
#
_entry.id   AF-A0AAD8FAR2-F1
#
_cell.length_a   1.000
_cell.length_b   1.000
_cell.length_c   1.000
_cell.angle_alpha   90.00
_cell.angle_beta   90.00
_cell.angle_gamma   90.00
#
_symmetry.space_group_name_H-M   'P 1'
#
loop_
_entity.id
_entity.type
_entity.pdbx_description
1 polymer ?
#
loop_
_entity_poly.entity_id
_entity_poly.type
_entity_poly.pdbx_seq_one_letter_code
_entity_poly.pdbx_strand_id
1 'polypeptide(L)'
;MVWIACRHHVMEVVLSNVFKSLFGPTEGPSTALFQRFQKQWPSMNQDAYSTASDELFQDPILKNMRQEMLVYLPGALEKKHPRDDYQEFLRLSFWFLGGHKDKEKFRAPGPTHHARWMAKAIYALKIFLFKTQFKLTVRESQNITHLALFVSLVYVKQWNEAPLAIRAPLNDIEFLSNLKTYPNKTVASKAHEAFSRHLWFLSEHLVGIALLDDRVSASIKEKMVQNLLRPALADIPRRVKLTSESEQLKLEDLVTERTTSFFDVLMEEGKEKSQTFLKKPPGQWTSDPVFKKFYELAAHMTVVNDVAERGISLIEKYNDTLTKNEEQKQFILRLVANHRRNFPTPSKTSLMSSS
;
A
#
# COMPACT_ATOMS: atom_id res chain seq x y z
N MET A 1 -1.78 25.27 2.70
CA MET A 1 -2.34 24.18 1.87
C MET A 1 -1.69 22.87 2.28
N VAL A 2 -2.46 21.92 2.81
CA VAL A 2 -1.97 20.59 3.22
C VAL A 2 -2.00 19.65 2.02
N TRP A 3 -0.92 18.90 1.80
CA TRP A 3 -0.74 18.02 0.64
C TRP A 3 -0.85 16.57 1.06
N ILE A 4 -2.01 15.95 0.82
CA ILE A 4 -2.23 14.53 1.11
C ILE A 4 -1.89 13.72 -0.15
N ALA A 5 -0.77 13.02 -0.13
CA ALA A 5 -0.36 12.16 -1.25
C ALA A 5 -1.11 10.81 -1.21
N CYS A 6 -1.43 10.27 -2.40
CA CYS A 6 -2.01 8.93 -2.52
C CYS A 6 -0.98 7.87 -2.10
N ARG A 7 -1.23 7.16 -1.01
CA ARG A 7 -0.26 6.19 -0.46
C ARG A 7 -0.10 4.94 -1.31
N HIS A 8 -1.18 4.48 -1.96
CA HIS A 8 -1.11 3.41 -2.97
C HIS A 8 -0.18 3.79 -4.13
N HIS A 9 -0.26 5.03 -4.62
CA HIS A 9 0.64 5.49 -5.68
C HIS A 9 2.11 5.50 -5.25
N VAL A 10 2.40 5.90 -4.01
CA VAL A 10 3.76 5.83 -3.46
C VAL A 10 4.29 4.40 -3.48
N MET A 11 3.47 3.43 -3.04
CA MET A 11 3.87 2.03 -3.04
C MET A 11 3.97 1.42 -4.44
N GLU A 12 3.17 1.89 -5.40
CA GLU A 12 3.33 1.54 -6.81
C GLU A 12 4.72 1.98 -7.34
N VAL A 13 5.13 3.23 -7.04
CA VAL A 13 6.43 3.77 -7.46
C VAL A 13 7.57 2.97 -6.84
N VAL A 14 7.47 2.61 -5.55
CA VAL A 14 8.46 1.77 -4.86
C VAL A 14 8.61 0.42 -5.55
N LEU A 15 7.50 -0.31 -5.75
CA LEU A 15 7.54 -1.63 -6.38
C LEU A 15 8.04 -1.57 -7.81
N SER A 16 7.69 -0.51 -8.55
CA SER A 16 8.13 -0.34 -9.93
C SER A 16 9.65 -0.17 -10.04
N ASN A 17 10.26 0.60 -9.14
CA ASN A 17 11.72 0.78 -9.10
C ASN A 17 12.46 -0.51 -8.68
N VAL A 18 11.93 -1.22 -7.69
CA VAL A 18 12.46 -2.55 -7.28
C VAL A 18 12.35 -3.55 -8.42
N PHE A 19 11.22 -3.57 -9.12
CA PHE A 19 11.04 -4.46 -10.26
C PHE A 19 12.03 -4.15 -11.38
N LYS A 20 12.20 -2.86 -11.72
CA LYS A 20 13.14 -2.41 -12.75
C LYS A 20 14.59 -2.77 -12.40
N SER A 21 14.98 -2.73 -11.13
CA SER A 21 16.34 -3.10 -10.74
C SER A 21 16.62 -4.59 -10.89
N LEU A 22 15.62 -5.45 -10.69
CA LEU A 22 15.76 -6.90 -10.83
C LEU A 22 15.64 -7.34 -12.30
N PHE A 23 14.62 -6.85 -13.01
CA PHE A 23 14.23 -7.35 -14.34
C PHE A 23 14.68 -6.46 -15.50
N GLY A 24 15.28 -5.30 -15.23
CA GLY A 24 15.66 -4.32 -16.24
C GLY A 24 14.51 -3.38 -16.66
N PRO A 25 14.78 -2.45 -17.59
CA PRO A 25 13.73 -1.60 -18.16
C PRO A 25 12.69 -2.43 -18.90
N THR A 26 11.45 -1.94 -18.93
CA THR A 26 10.35 -2.56 -19.67
C THR A 26 10.40 -2.11 -21.14
N GLU A 27 10.73 -3.02 -22.05
CA GLU A 27 10.84 -2.74 -23.50
C GLU A 27 9.54 -3.05 -24.29
N GLY A 28 8.43 -3.35 -23.62
CA GLY A 28 7.15 -3.69 -24.26
C GLY A 28 5.93 -3.50 -23.33
N PRO A 29 4.69 -3.79 -23.79
CA PRO A 29 3.46 -3.56 -23.03
C PRO A 29 3.25 -4.54 -21.86
N SER A 30 4.04 -5.61 -21.80
CA SER A 30 3.94 -6.68 -20.81
C SER A 30 5.27 -7.42 -20.62
N THR A 31 5.51 -7.96 -19.42
CA THR A 31 6.69 -8.78 -19.12
C THR A 31 6.61 -10.15 -19.79
N ALA A 32 7.56 -10.49 -20.67
CA ALA A 32 7.61 -11.78 -21.38
C ALA A 32 7.57 -13.01 -20.46
N LEU A 33 8.24 -12.93 -19.29
CA LEU A 33 8.19 -13.96 -18.25
C LEU A 33 6.75 -14.22 -17.77
N PHE A 34 5.96 -13.17 -17.57
CA PHE A 34 4.58 -13.29 -17.09
C PHE A 34 3.67 -13.88 -18.16
N GLN A 35 3.88 -13.52 -19.43
CA GLN A 35 3.15 -14.12 -20.55
C GLN A 35 3.46 -15.61 -20.72
N ARG A 36 4.74 -16.01 -20.59
CA ARG A 36 5.14 -17.43 -20.57
C ARG A 36 4.41 -18.18 -19.46
N PHE A 37 4.38 -17.61 -18.25
CA PHE A 37 3.70 -18.22 -17.12
C PHE A 37 2.18 -18.33 -17.34
N GLN A 38 1.53 -17.29 -17.88
CA GLN A 38 0.11 -17.34 -18.24
C GLN A 38 -0.21 -18.46 -19.21
N LYS A 39 0.59 -18.62 -20.27
CA LYS A 39 0.38 -19.65 -21.29
C LYS A 39 0.50 -21.06 -20.72
N GLN A 40 1.37 -21.26 -19.74
CA GLN A 40 1.58 -22.56 -19.10
C GLN A 40 0.58 -22.83 -17.97
N TRP A 41 -0.09 -21.80 -17.42
CA TRP A 41 -1.01 -21.96 -16.30
C TRP A 41 -2.07 -23.07 -16.45
N PRO A 42 -2.75 -23.25 -17.61
CA PRO A 42 -3.78 -24.28 -17.75
C PRO A 42 -3.27 -25.72 -17.61
N SER A 43 -1.97 -25.96 -17.82
CA SER A 43 -1.36 -27.29 -17.71
C SER A 43 -0.67 -27.54 -16.36
N MET A 44 -0.62 -26.55 -15.47
CA MET A 44 -0.05 -26.71 -14.13
C MET A 44 -1.03 -27.41 -13.20
N ASN A 45 -0.52 -28.24 -12.30
CA ASN A 45 -1.29 -28.76 -11.16
C ASN A 45 -1.29 -27.70 -10.06
N GLN A 46 -2.44 -27.07 -9.80
CA GLN A 46 -2.55 -25.99 -8.81
C GLN A 46 -2.44 -26.49 -7.36
N ASP A 47 -2.57 -27.79 -7.11
CA ASP A 47 -2.40 -28.40 -5.79
C ASP A 47 -0.92 -28.72 -5.49
N ALA A 48 -0.07 -28.79 -6.52
CA ALA A 48 1.36 -29.15 -6.39
C ALA A 48 2.29 -27.92 -6.41
N TYR A 49 2.21 -27.07 -5.38
CA TYR A 49 3.08 -25.88 -5.25
C TYR A 49 4.12 -26.03 -4.13
N SER A 50 5.14 -25.17 -4.14
CA SER A 50 6.22 -25.15 -3.15
C SER A 50 6.35 -23.77 -2.50
N THR A 51 6.24 -23.73 -1.18
CA THR A 51 6.45 -22.50 -0.39
C THR A 51 7.94 -22.17 -0.27
N ALA A 52 8.28 -21.01 0.30
CA ALA A 52 9.66 -20.69 0.62
C ALA A 52 10.20 -21.68 1.67
N SER A 53 11.33 -22.31 1.37
CA SER A 53 12.02 -23.21 2.30
C SER A 53 12.70 -22.43 3.42
N ASP A 54 12.99 -23.11 4.53
CA ASP A 54 13.69 -22.50 5.67
C ASP A 54 15.11 -22.04 5.32
N GLU A 55 15.71 -22.59 4.25
CA GLU A 55 16.99 -22.13 3.71
C GLU A 55 16.98 -20.65 3.29
N LEU A 56 15.83 -20.12 2.85
CA LEU A 56 15.70 -18.70 2.49
C LEU A 56 15.65 -17.77 3.71
N PHE A 57 15.54 -18.32 4.92
CA PHE A 57 15.38 -17.58 6.18
C PHE A 57 16.48 -17.93 7.20
N GLN A 58 17.66 -18.33 6.74
CA GLN A 58 18.83 -18.53 7.60
C GLN A 58 19.35 -17.22 8.18
N ASP A 59 19.19 -16.12 7.44
CA ASP A 59 19.46 -14.77 7.95
C ASP A 59 18.50 -14.43 9.10
N PRO A 60 18.99 -14.06 10.30
CA PRO A 60 18.15 -13.76 11.45
C PRO A 60 17.13 -12.63 11.22
N ILE A 61 17.46 -11.65 10.37
CA ILE A 61 16.57 -10.53 10.02
C ILE A 61 15.41 -11.06 9.18
N LEU A 62 15.69 -11.87 8.16
CA LEU A 62 14.63 -12.48 7.33
C LEU A 62 13.76 -13.43 8.16
N LYS A 63 14.36 -14.20 9.07
CA LYS A 63 13.63 -15.09 9.99
C LYS A 63 12.66 -14.31 10.87
N ASN A 64 13.10 -13.22 11.48
CA ASN A 64 12.26 -12.38 12.33
C ASN A 64 11.13 -11.72 11.51
N MET A 65 11.45 -11.13 10.35
CA MET A 65 10.44 -10.55 9.46
C MET A 65 9.40 -11.59 9.02
N ARG A 66 9.82 -12.84 8.73
CA ARG A 66 8.90 -13.93 8.39
C ARG A 66 7.93 -14.22 9.53
N GLN A 67 8.44 -14.33 10.77
CA GLN A 67 7.61 -14.59 11.94
C GLN A 67 6.58 -13.49 12.18
N GLU A 68 7.00 -12.22 12.12
CA GLU A 68 6.10 -11.07 12.23
C GLU A 68 4.99 -11.10 11.17
N MET A 69 5.35 -11.40 9.91
CA MET A 69 4.39 -11.44 8.82
C MET A 69 3.43 -12.63 8.91
N LEU A 70 3.89 -13.79 9.42
CA LEU A 70 3.03 -14.94 9.70
C LEU A 70 2.00 -14.67 10.81
N VAL A 71 2.29 -13.75 11.75
CA VAL A 71 1.34 -13.26 12.75
C VAL A 71 0.37 -12.23 12.15
N TYR A 72 0.88 -11.32 11.32
CA TYR A 72 0.09 -10.22 10.75
C TYR A 72 -0.91 -10.67 9.66
N LEU A 73 -0.47 -11.51 8.71
CA LEU A 73 -1.24 -11.84 7.51
C LEU A 73 -2.58 -12.54 7.78
N PRO A 74 -2.71 -13.48 8.75
CA PRO A 74 -4.00 -14.07 9.08
C PRO A 74 -5.07 -13.04 9.45
N GLY A 75 -4.74 -12.09 10.32
CA GLY A 75 -5.65 -11.01 10.73
C GLY A 75 -5.92 -10.00 9.61
N ALA A 76 -4.96 -9.78 8.71
CA ALA A 76 -5.19 -8.96 7.52
C ALA A 76 -6.16 -9.63 6.53
N LEU A 77 -6.11 -10.95 6.38
CA LEU A 77 -6.98 -11.73 5.49
C LEU A 77 -8.44 -11.81 5.96
N GLU A 78 -8.70 -11.66 7.26
CA GLU A 78 -10.05 -11.65 7.83
C GLU A 78 -10.80 -10.33 7.59
N LYS A 79 -10.07 -9.26 7.26
CA LYS A 79 -10.67 -7.96 6.96
C LYS A 79 -11.36 -7.98 5.59
N LYS A 80 -12.35 -7.11 5.42
CA LYS A 80 -12.96 -6.85 4.11
C LYS A 80 -12.00 -6.05 3.24
N HIS A 81 -11.78 -6.53 2.02
CA HIS A 81 -10.94 -5.88 1.03
C HIS A 81 -11.79 -5.29 -0.10
N PRO A 82 -11.45 -4.10 -0.62
CA PRO A 82 -12.23 -3.46 -1.68
C PRO A 82 -12.11 -4.20 -3.02
N ARG A 83 -11.04 -4.98 -3.19
CA ARG A 83 -10.72 -5.72 -4.41
C ARG A 83 -10.24 -7.13 -4.08
N ASP A 84 -10.60 -8.03 -4.98
CA ASP A 84 -10.21 -9.43 -4.95
C ASP A 84 -8.70 -9.66 -5.03
N ASP A 85 -7.99 -8.84 -5.79
CA ASP A 85 -6.54 -8.99 -5.97
C ASP A 85 -5.73 -8.48 -4.77
N TYR A 86 -6.31 -7.64 -3.91
CA TYR A 86 -5.70 -7.26 -2.62
C TYR A 86 -5.70 -8.46 -1.68
N GLN A 87 -6.85 -9.14 -1.59
CA GLN A 87 -6.96 -10.36 -0.81
C GLN A 87 -6.06 -11.48 -1.39
N GLU A 88 -6.00 -11.60 -2.71
CA GLU A 88 -5.10 -12.55 -3.37
C GLU A 88 -3.63 -12.27 -3.06
N PHE A 89 -3.21 -11.01 -3.09
CA PHE A 89 -1.83 -10.64 -2.76
C PHE A 89 -1.47 -11.03 -1.31
N LEU A 90 -2.33 -10.71 -0.34
CA LEU A 90 -2.13 -11.10 1.06
C LEU A 90 -2.03 -12.62 1.23
N ARG A 91 -2.92 -13.35 0.53
CA ARG A 91 -2.98 -14.81 0.60
C ARG A 91 -1.73 -15.45 0.01
N LEU A 92 -1.30 -15.00 -1.17
CA LEU A 92 -0.09 -15.49 -1.82
C LEU A 92 1.15 -15.19 -0.98
N SER A 93 1.24 -14.02 -0.35
CA SER A 93 2.31 -13.71 0.60
C SER A 93 2.29 -14.65 1.80
N PHE A 94 1.11 -14.96 2.34
CA PHE A 94 0.98 -15.89 3.47
C PHE A 94 1.43 -17.30 3.10
N TRP A 95 0.98 -17.83 1.96
CA TRP A 95 1.39 -19.13 1.43
C TRP A 95 2.88 -19.19 1.11
N PHE A 96 3.42 -18.15 0.46
CA PHE A 96 4.85 -18.07 0.17
C PHE A 96 5.69 -18.20 1.45
N LEU A 97 5.27 -17.58 2.56
CA LEU A 97 5.97 -17.66 3.85
C LEU A 97 5.74 -18.99 4.61
N GLY A 98 4.99 -19.94 4.05
CA GLY A 98 4.69 -21.24 4.65
C GLY A 98 3.43 -21.26 5.52
N GLY A 99 2.63 -20.20 5.50
CA GLY A 99 1.30 -20.21 6.13
C GLY A 99 0.30 -21.00 5.30
N HIS A 100 -0.65 -21.69 5.93
CA HIS A 100 -1.69 -22.45 5.23
C HIS A 100 -3.07 -22.21 5.84
N LYS A 101 -4.09 -22.21 4.99
CA LYS A 101 -5.51 -22.33 5.35
C LYS A 101 -6.13 -23.38 4.43
N ASP A 102 -6.87 -24.32 5.00
CA ASP A 102 -7.48 -25.40 4.22
C ASP A 102 -8.51 -24.86 3.22
N LYS A 103 -8.61 -25.51 2.05
CA LYS A 103 -9.69 -25.37 1.04
C LYS A 103 -9.69 -24.13 0.15
N GLU A 104 -8.61 -23.35 0.06
CA GLU A 104 -8.54 -22.20 -0.83
C GLU A 104 -7.83 -22.49 -2.16
N LYS A 105 -8.46 -22.14 -3.29
CA LYS A 105 -7.92 -22.35 -4.64
C LYS A 105 -7.13 -21.13 -5.15
N PHE A 106 -6.10 -21.38 -5.96
CA PHE A 106 -5.42 -20.33 -6.71
C PHE A 106 -6.33 -19.73 -7.79
N ARG A 107 -6.37 -18.41 -7.87
CA ARG A 107 -7.00 -17.72 -9.01
C ARG A 107 -6.09 -17.82 -10.23
N ALA A 108 -6.66 -17.81 -11.43
CA ALA A 108 -5.86 -17.74 -12.66
C ALA A 108 -5.05 -16.43 -12.71
N PRO A 109 -3.85 -16.41 -13.31
CA PRO A 109 -3.08 -15.19 -13.49
C PRO A 109 -3.86 -14.17 -14.32
N GLY A 110 -4.07 -12.98 -13.75
CA GLY A 110 -4.79 -11.87 -14.41
C GLY A 110 -3.96 -11.20 -15.51
N PRO A 111 -4.45 -10.12 -16.14
CA PRO A 111 -3.74 -9.44 -17.23
C PRO A 111 -2.35 -8.89 -16.83
N THR A 112 -1.41 -8.91 -17.77
CA THR A 112 0.03 -8.58 -17.57
C THR A 112 0.41 -7.13 -17.88
N HIS A 113 -0.56 -6.23 -18.03
CA HIS A 113 -0.29 -4.83 -18.37
C HIS A 113 0.50 -4.14 -17.26
N HIS A 114 1.52 -3.37 -17.64
CA HIS A 114 2.40 -2.66 -16.69
C HIS A 114 1.67 -1.66 -15.79
N ALA A 115 0.50 -1.15 -16.20
CA ALA A 115 -0.36 -0.27 -15.41
C ALA A 115 -1.00 -0.95 -14.20
N ARG A 116 -1.00 -2.30 -14.15
CA ARG A 116 -1.50 -3.06 -12.99
C ARG A 116 -0.34 -3.43 -12.09
N TRP A 117 0.10 -2.46 -11.29
CA TRP A 117 1.29 -2.59 -10.45
C TRP A 117 1.24 -3.82 -9.50
N MET A 118 0.05 -4.17 -8.98
CA MET A 118 -0.17 -5.36 -8.14
C MET A 118 0.18 -6.66 -8.85
N ALA A 119 0.00 -6.70 -10.17
CA ALA A 119 0.33 -7.88 -10.97
C ALA A 119 1.80 -8.26 -10.78
N LYS A 120 2.74 -7.31 -10.68
CA LYS A 120 4.17 -7.63 -10.47
C LYS A 120 4.39 -8.47 -9.21
N ALA A 121 3.73 -8.11 -8.10
CA ALA A 121 3.84 -8.83 -6.84
C ALA A 121 3.14 -10.21 -6.92
N ILE A 122 1.90 -10.24 -7.42
CA ILE A 122 1.12 -11.48 -7.56
C ILE A 122 1.83 -12.49 -8.49
N TYR A 123 2.35 -12.03 -9.64
CA TYR A 123 3.09 -12.89 -10.55
C TYR A 123 4.37 -13.41 -9.93
N ALA A 124 5.14 -12.57 -9.24
CA ALA A 124 6.37 -13.02 -8.57
C ALA A 124 6.08 -14.16 -7.60
N LEU A 125 5.02 -14.02 -6.79
CA LEU A 125 4.62 -15.04 -5.82
C LEU A 125 4.14 -16.31 -6.51
N LYS A 126 3.25 -16.21 -7.50
CA LYS A 126 2.77 -17.41 -8.24
C LYS A 126 3.90 -18.13 -8.96
N ILE A 127 4.77 -17.40 -9.66
CA ILE A 127 5.90 -18.00 -10.37
C ILE A 127 6.82 -18.71 -9.38
N PHE A 128 7.08 -18.12 -8.21
CA PHE A 128 7.85 -18.80 -7.17
C PHE A 128 7.16 -20.07 -6.68
N LEU A 129 5.88 -19.98 -6.33
CA LEU A 129 5.10 -21.11 -5.79
C LEU A 129 5.04 -22.29 -6.78
N PHE A 130 4.97 -22.01 -8.08
CA PHE A 130 4.91 -23.02 -9.14
C PHE A 130 6.25 -23.23 -9.87
N LYS A 131 7.38 -22.78 -9.29
CA LYS A 131 8.70 -22.82 -9.95
C LYS A 131 9.18 -24.23 -10.32
N THR A 132 8.70 -25.26 -9.62
CA THR A 132 9.01 -26.67 -9.90
C THR A 132 8.32 -27.17 -11.17
N GLN A 133 7.19 -26.56 -11.54
CA GLN A 133 6.42 -26.87 -12.73
C GLN A 133 6.72 -25.90 -13.89
N PHE A 134 7.48 -24.82 -13.65
CA PHE A 134 7.71 -23.76 -14.62
C PHE A 134 9.20 -23.59 -14.93
N LYS A 135 9.60 -23.73 -16.20
CA LYS A 135 11.02 -23.63 -16.60
C LYS A 135 11.48 -22.17 -16.50
N LEU A 136 12.33 -21.90 -15.51
CA LEU A 136 13.00 -20.63 -15.28
C LEU A 136 14.48 -20.73 -15.64
N THR A 137 15.04 -19.65 -16.18
CA THR A 137 16.51 -19.49 -16.18
C THR A 137 17.01 -19.25 -14.75
N VAL A 138 18.31 -19.46 -14.52
CA VAL A 138 18.94 -19.20 -13.21
C VAL A 138 18.67 -17.77 -12.76
N ARG A 139 18.82 -16.79 -13.66
CA ARG A 139 18.58 -15.37 -13.38
C ARG A 139 17.11 -15.08 -13.08
N GLU A 140 16.18 -15.64 -13.85
CA GLU A 140 14.74 -15.47 -13.59
C GLU A 140 14.36 -16.02 -12.21
N SER A 141 14.86 -17.21 -11.86
CA SER A 141 14.61 -17.84 -10.56
C SER A 141 15.13 -17.01 -9.39
N GLN A 142 16.36 -16.50 -9.49
CA GLN A 142 16.96 -15.62 -8.48
C GLN A 142 16.17 -14.31 -8.32
N ASN A 143 15.85 -13.65 -9.43
CA ASN A 143 15.11 -12.38 -9.41
C ASN A 143 13.69 -12.53 -8.87
N ILE A 144 12.99 -13.61 -9.24
CA ILE A 144 11.68 -13.93 -8.69
C ILE A 144 11.76 -14.19 -7.19
N THR A 145 12.78 -14.91 -6.73
CA THR A 145 13.00 -15.15 -5.30
C THR A 145 13.23 -13.84 -4.53
N HIS A 146 14.10 -12.96 -5.04
CA HIS A 146 14.34 -11.65 -4.42
C HIS A 146 13.09 -10.79 -4.36
N LEU A 147 12.30 -10.76 -5.45
CA LEU A 147 11.07 -9.99 -5.49
C LEU A 147 10.01 -10.59 -4.54
N ALA A 148 9.82 -11.92 -4.56
CA ALA A 148 8.86 -12.61 -3.71
C ALA A 148 9.14 -12.42 -2.20
N LEU A 149 10.41 -12.47 -1.81
CA LEU A 149 10.85 -12.15 -0.45
C LEU A 149 10.51 -10.71 -0.08
N PHE A 150 10.91 -9.74 -0.92
CA PHE A 150 10.67 -8.33 -0.64
C PHE A 150 9.18 -8.01 -0.53
N VAL A 151 8.37 -8.53 -1.47
CA VAL A 151 6.94 -8.22 -1.47
C VAL A 151 6.22 -8.82 -0.26
N SER A 152 6.61 -10.02 0.17
CA SER A 152 5.93 -10.73 1.27
C SER A 152 6.42 -10.32 2.66
N LEU A 153 7.68 -9.90 2.79
CA LEU A 153 8.27 -9.56 4.09
C LEU A 153 8.14 -8.07 4.44
N VAL A 154 8.19 -7.19 3.44
CA VAL A 154 8.31 -5.74 3.69
C VAL A 154 7.16 -4.96 3.04
N TYR A 155 6.86 -5.25 1.77
CA TYR A 155 5.92 -4.45 1.00
C TYR A 155 4.45 -4.67 1.38
N VAL A 156 4.04 -5.93 1.59
CA VAL A 156 2.62 -6.31 1.70
C VAL A 156 1.90 -5.63 2.88
N LYS A 157 2.56 -5.48 4.03
CA LYS A 157 2.01 -4.75 5.19
C LYS A 157 1.79 -3.28 4.82
N GLN A 158 2.81 -2.64 4.26
CA GLN A 158 2.77 -1.23 3.87
C GLN A 158 1.68 -0.96 2.83
N TRP A 159 1.51 -1.87 1.87
CA TRP A 159 0.42 -1.82 0.91
C TRP A 159 -0.94 -1.93 1.60
N ASN A 160 -1.16 -2.98 2.39
CA ASN A 160 -2.45 -3.26 3.01
C ASN A 160 -2.91 -2.15 3.96
N GLU A 161 -1.98 -1.50 4.66
CA GLU A 161 -2.29 -0.42 5.58
C GLU A 161 -2.22 0.98 4.93
N ALA A 162 -1.92 1.08 3.64
CA ALA A 162 -1.86 2.36 2.92
C ALA A 162 -3.18 3.17 3.03
N PRO A 163 -4.39 2.57 3.01
CA PRO A 163 -5.65 3.31 3.21
C PRO A 163 -5.83 3.88 4.62
N LEU A 164 -5.05 3.42 5.61
CA LEU A 164 -5.20 3.84 7.00
C LEU A 164 -4.41 5.13 7.25
N ALA A 165 -5.08 6.28 7.09
CA ALA A 165 -4.47 7.61 7.21
C ALA A 165 -3.76 7.82 8.56
N ILE A 166 -4.43 7.46 9.66
CA ILE A 166 -3.90 7.59 11.02
C ILE A 166 -2.56 6.85 11.18
N ARG A 167 -2.44 5.69 10.54
CA ARG A 167 -1.25 4.84 10.62
C ARG A 167 -0.09 5.33 9.76
N ALA A 168 -0.32 6.33 8.90
CA ALA A 168 0.62 6.68 7.87
C ALA A 168 2.01 7.10 8.37
N PRO A 169 2.15 8.01 9.35
CA PRO A 169 3.48 8.46 9.76
C PRO A 169 4.31 7.35 10.39
N LEU A 170 3.71 6.55 11.30
CA LEU A 170 4.42 5.45 11.93
C LEU A 170 4.79 4.37 10.91
N ASN A 171 3.89 4.04 9.99
CA ASN A 171 4.17 3.08 8.91
C ASN A 171 5.31 3.56 8.02
N ASP A 172 5.39 4.85 7.71
CA ASP A 172 6.47 5.40 6.87
C ASP A 172 7.83 5.30 7.59
N ILE A 173 7.90 5.53 8.91
CA ILE A 173 9.12 5.34 9.71
C ILE A 173 9.49 3.86 9.82
N GLU A 174 8.54 2.97 10.13
CA GLU A 174 8.77 1.52 10.19
C GLU A 174 9.28 0.99 8.84
N PHE A 175 8.70 1.47 7.73
CA PHE A 175 9.12 1.05 6.40
C PHE A 175 10.56 1.47 6.09
N LEU A 176 10.96 2.71 6.41
CA LEU A 176 12.35 3.16 6.28
C LEU A 176 13.31 2.31 7.13
N SER A 177 12.92 2.00 8.37
CA SER A 177 13.71 1.14 9.27
C SER A 177 13.90 -0.26 8.69
N ASN A 178 12.81 -0.89 8.23
CA ASN A 178 12.84 -2.21 7.61
C ASN A 178 13.75 -2.23 6.38
N LEU A 179 13.71 -1.18 5.54
CA LEU A 179 14.59 -1.07 4.38
C LEU A 179 16.06 -0.93 4.77
N LYS A 180 16.39 -0.20 5.85
CA LYS A 180 17.77 -0.06 6.33
C LYS A 180 18.36 -1.41 6.73
N THR A 181 17.59 -2.22 7.44
CA THR A 181 18.01 -3.54 7.94
C THR A 181 17.92 -4.65 6.88
N TYR A 182 17.09 -4.50 5.85
CA TYR A 182 16.85 -5.57 4.86
C TYR A 182 18.15 -6.10 4.24
N PRO A 183 18.38 -7.43 4.18
CA PRO A 183 19.66 -8.00 3.72
C PRO A 183 19.99 -7.72 2.26
N ASN A 184 19.01 -7.79 1.35
CA ASN A 184 19.26 -7.50 -0.07
C ASN A 184 19.39 -5.98 -0.29
N LYS A 185 20.62 -5.46 -0.21
CA LYS A 185 20.92 -4.03 -0.30
C LYS A 185 20.57 -3.41 -1.65
N THR A 186 20.63 -4.16 -2.75
CA THR A 186 20.22 -3.66 -4.07
C THR A 186 18.71 -3.36 -4.11
N VAL A 187 17.89 -4.30 -3.64
CA VAL A 187 16.44 -4.12 -3.55
C VAL A 187 16.09 -3.02 -2.53
N ALA A 188 16.70 -3.09 -1.34
CA ALA A 188 16.46 -2.12 -0.28
C ALA A 188 16.80 -0.68 -0.70
N SER A 189 17.98 -0.49 -1.31
CA SER A 189 18.42 0.83 -1.79
C SER A 189 17.46 1.41 -2.82
N LYS A 190 16.96 0.59 -3.76
CA LYS A 190 16.03 1.06 -4.79
C LYS A 190 14.64 1.37 -4.23
N ALA A 191 14.17 0.57 -3.29
CA ALA A 191 12.93 0.87 -2.55
C ALA A 191 13.07 2.15 -1.73
N HIS A 192 14.18 2.32 -1.02
CA HIS A 192 14.47 3.49 -0.20
C HIS A 192 14.56 4.76 -1.06
N GLU A 193 15.37 4.74 -2.11
CA GLU A 193 15.54 5.87 -3.04
C GLU A 193 14.18 6.33 -3.64
N ALA A 194 13.30 5.39 -3.95
CA ALA A 194 11.95 5.69 -4.42
C ALA A 194 11.09 6.28 -3.29
N PHE A 195 11.07 5.65 -2.12
CA PHE A 195 10.21 6.03 -0.99
C PHE A 195 10.61 7.37 -0.35
N SER A 196 11.91 7.66 -0.22
CA SER A 196 12.43 8.88 0.40
C SER A 196 12.02 10.16 -0.33
N ARG A 197 11.58 10.05 -1.60
CA ARG A 197 11.01 11.17 -2.35
C ARG A 197 9.53 11.40 -2.04
N HIS A 198 8.93 10.58 -1.18
CA HIS A 198 7.50 10.51 -0.94
C HIS A 198 7.04 10.57 0.53
N LEU A 199 7.84 11.20 1.40
CA LEU A 199 7.58 11.32 2.85
C LEU A 199 6.63 12.47 3.23
N TRP A 200 5.48 12.57 2.55
CA TRP A 200 4.49 13.63 2.79
C TRP A 200 3.87 13.57 4.20
N PHE A 201 3.56 12.36 4.68
CA PHE A 201 2.94 12.16 5.99
C PHE A 201 3.89 12.41 7.17
N LEU A 202 5.19 12.57 6.90
CA LEU A 202 6.20 12.96 7.89
C LEU A 202 6.43 14.49 7.93
N SER A 203 5.77 15.27 7.08
CA SER A 203 5.84 16.73 7.13
C SER A 203 5.27 17.28 8.44
N GLU A 204 5.74 18.47 8.86
CA GLU A 204 5.26 19.13 10.10
C GLU A 204 3.73 19.22 10.17
N HIS A 205 3.04 19.37 9.02
CA HIS A 205 1.58 19.45 8.98
C HIS A 205 0.87 18.12 9.17
N LEU A 206 1.45 17.00 8.68
CA LEU A 206 0.74 15.72 8.65
C LEU A 206 1.19 14.76 9.76
N VAL A 207 2.40 14.92 10.29
CA VAL A 207 2.93 14.04 11.35
C VAL A 207 2.04 14.06 12.61
N GLY A 208 1.30 15.14 12.84
CA GLY A 208 0.33 15.27 13.93
C GLY A 208 -0.77 14.21 13.93
N ILE A 209 -1.10 13.61 12.78
CA ILE A 209 -2.08 12.51 12.73
C ILE A 209 -1.63 11.29 13.55
N ALA A 210 -0.33 11.11 13.77
CA ALA A 210 0.21 10.03 14.59
C ALA A 210 -0.19 10.12 16.07
N LEU A 211 -0.62 11.30 16.56
CA LEU A 211 -1.20 11.45 17.90
C LEU A 211 -2.48 10.60 18.07
N LEU A 212 -3.17 10.30 16.98
CA LEU A 212 -4.39 9.51 16.93
C LEU A 212 -4.13 8.00 16.75
N ASP A 213 -2.89 7.60 16.46
CA ASP A 213 -2.51 6.20 16.28
C ASP A 213 -2.35 5.52 17.65
N ASP A 214 -3.02 4.37 17.84
CA ASP A 214 -3.01 3.60 19.08
C ASP A 214 -1.69 2.86 19.32
N ARG A 215 -0.88 2.67 18.27
CA ARG A 215 0.44 2.03 18.34
C ARG A 215 1.54 2.97 18.82
N VAL A 216 1.31 4.29 18.73
CA VAL A 216 2.27 5.28 19.23
C VAL A 216 2.15 5.34 20.76
N SER A 217 3.24 5.00 21.44
CA SER A 217 3.25 4.91 22.90
C SER A 217 2.93 6.26 23.57
N ALA A 218 2.39 6.21 24.80
CA ALA A 218 2.08 7.41 25.57
C ALA A 218 3.31 8.32 25.75
N SER A 219 4.50 7.75 25.98
CA SER A 219 5.74 8.51 26.12
C SER A 219 6.12 9.25 24.83
N ILE A 220 5.93 8.64 23.65
CA ILE A 220 6.17 9.32 22.37
C ILE A 220 5.12 10.43 22.17
N LYS A 221 3.84 10.16 22.48
CA LYS A 221 2.76 11.16 22.40
C LYS A 221 3.04 12.37 23.30
N GLU A 222 3.50 12.16 24.53
CA GLU A 222 3.90 13.24 25.44
C GLU A 222 4.99 14.13 24.83
N LYS A 223 6.05 13.52 24.27
CA LYS A 223 7.12 14.27 23.57
C LYS A 223 6.60 15.01 22.35
N MET A 224 5.73 14.40 21.56
CA MET A 224 5.09 15.07 20.42
C MET A 224 4.31 16.31 20.89
N VAL A 225 3.54 16.20 21.98
CA VAL A 225 2.78 17.34 22.53
C VAL A 225 3.70 18.44 23.06
N GLN A 226 4.78 18.08 23.76
CA GLN A 226 5.80 19.05 24.19
C GLN A 226 6.41 19.79 23.00
N ASN A 227 6.67 19.07 21.91
CA ASN A 227 7.26 19.61 20.70
C ASN A 227 6.30 20.50 19.88
N LEU A 228 5.00 20.55 20.19
CA LEU A 228 4.06 21.53 19.61
C LEU A 228 4.40 22.98 19.96
N LEU A 229 5.32 23.23 20.90
CA LEU A 229 5.81 24.57 21.23
C LEU A 229 7.15 24.89 20.55
N ARG A 230 7.76 23.93 19.83
CA ARG A 230 9.02 24.16 19.13
C ARG A 230 8.80 25.06 17.91
N PRO A 231 9.70 26.04 17.66
CA PRO A 231 9.62 26.87 16.46
C PRO A 231 9.56 26.03 15.19
N ALA A 232 8.69 26.42 14.26
CA ALA A 232 8.60 25.75 12.97
C ALA A 232 9.87 25.95 12.13
N LEU A 233 10.12 25.02 11.21
CA LEU A 233 11.20 25.19 10.22
C LEU A 233 10.93 26.41 9.32
N ALA A 234 12.00 27.15 9.03
CA ALA A 234 11.95 28.36 8.19
C ALA A 234 11.45 28.07 6.77
N ASP A 235 11.87 26.94 6.18
CA ASP A 235 11.32 26.41 4.94
C ASP A 235 10.08 25.54 5.22
N ILE A 236 9.12 25.51 4.30
CA ILE A 236 7.91 24.68 4.38
C ILE A 236 8.02 23.55 3.36
N PRO A 237 8.89 22.55 3.58
CA PRO A 237 9.01 21.48 2.62
C PRO A 237 7.70 20.68 2.60
N ARG A 238 7.14 20.43 1.41
CA ARG A 238 5.91 19.63 1.24
C ARG A 238 6.05 18.20 1.79
N ARG A 239 7.27 17.73 1.97
CA ARG A 239 7.67 16.39 2.43
C ARG A 239 9.03 16.48 3.13
N VAL A 240 9.31 15.57 4.03
CA VAL A 240 10.64 15.48 4.65
C VAL A 240 11.68 15.13 3.58
N LYS A 241 12.80 15.84 3.58
CA LYS A 241 13.98 15.49 2.78
C LYS A 241 14.97 14.79 3.71
N LEU A 242 15.19 13.50 3.47
CA LEU A 242 16.23 12.76 4.18
C LEU A 242 17.60 13.26 3.72
N THR A 243 18.42 13.74 4.66
CA THR A 243 19.86 13.95 4.47
C THR A 243 20.62 12.69 4.87
N SER A 244 21.87 12.56 4.45
CA SER A 244 22.77 11.46 4.88
C SER A 244 22.92 11.37 6.40
N GLU A 245 22.65 12.45 7.14
CA GLU A 245 22.71 12.55 8.61
C GLU A 245 21.39 12.16 9.31
N SER A 246 20.30 11.91 8.56
CA SER A 246 18.96 11.62 9.11
C SER A 246 18.81 10.19 9.65
N GLU A 247 19.84 9.65 10.31
CA GLU A 247 20.03 8.20 10.47
C GLU A 247 18.95 7.48 11.28
N GLN A 248 18.09 8.20 12.02
CA GLN A 248 16.92 7.67 12.70
C GLN A 248 15.82 8.75 12.82
N LEU A 249 14.89 8.79 11.85
CA LEU A 249 13.70 9.63 11.99
C LEU A 249 12.83 9.13 13.16
N LYS A 250 12.48 10.04 14.08
CA LYS A 250 11.51 9.79 15.15
C LYS A 250 10.31 10.71 14.98
N LEU A 251 9.12 10.24 15.36
CA LEU A 251 7.88 10.99 15.20
C LEU A 251 7.93 12.31 15.97
N GLU A 252 8.40 12.27 17.22
CA GLU A 252 8.48 13.44 18.08
C GLU A 252 9.39 14.53 17.51
N ASP A 253 10.49 14.15 16.84
CA ASP A 253 11.48 15.11 16.33
C ASP A 253 10.94 15.95 15.17
N LEU A 254 9.90 15.45 14.49
CA LEU A 254 9.24 16.07 13.33
C LEU A 254 8.10 17.03 13.72
N VAL A 255 7.70 17.04 14.99
CA VAL A 255 6.61 17.89 15.49
C VAL A 255 7.13 19.28 15.82
N THR A 256 6.38 20.29 15.38
CA THR A 256 6.62 21.71 15.69
C THR A 256 5.31 22.42 15.96
N GLU A 257 5.35 23.72 16.29
CA GLU A 257 4.15 24.56 16.42
C GLU A 257 3.25 24.53 15.18
N ARG A 258 3.84 24.32 13.99
CA ARG A 258 3.10 24.21 12.73
C ARG A 258 2.20 22.98 12.69
N THR A 259 2.56 21.91 13.40
CA THR A 259 1.75 20.70 13.52
C THR A 259 0.38 20.97 14.12
N THR A 260 0.22 22.03 14.93
CA THR A 260 -1.10 22.40 15.48
C THR A 260 -2.13 22.75 14.41
N SER A 261 -1.70 23.25 13.24
CA SER A 261 -2.59 23.54 12.11
C SER A 261 -3.28 22.30 11.55
N PHE A 262 -2.75 21.10 11.80
CA PHE A 262 -3.41 19.84 11.45
C PHE A 262 -4.80 19.71 12.05
N PHE A 263 -4.98 20.15 13.30
CA PHE A 263 -6.26 20.04 13.97
C PHE A 263 -7.32 20.89 13.28
N ASP A 264 -6.95 22.09 12.81
CA ASP A 264 -7.84 22.97 12.07
C ASP A 264 -8.22 22.41 10.68
N VAL A 265 -7.39 21.52 10.11
CA VAL A 265 -7.71 20.81 8.86
C VAL A 265 -8.80 19.76 9.07
N LEU A 266 -8.84 19.12 10.25
CA LEU A 266 -9.85 18.11 10.55
C LEU A 266 -11.18 18.73 10.94
N MET A 267 -11.16 19.83 11.71
CA MET A 267 -12.39 20.49 12.14
C MET A 267 -12.16 21.97 12.48
N GLU A 268 -13.23 22.77 12.36
CA GLU A 268 -13.23 24.19 12.71
C GLU A 268 -12.85 24.42 14.18
N GLU A 269 -11.99 25.41 14.42
CA GLU A 269 -11.34 25.71 15.72
C GLU A 269 -10.65 24.48 16.33
N GLY A 270 -10.16 23.58 15.47
CA GLY A 270 -9.59 22.31 15.89
C GLY A 270 -8.40 22.49 16.83
N LYS A 271 -7.57 23.51 16.63
CA LYS A 271 -6.42 23.82 17.50
C LYS A 271 -6.85 24.18 18.93
N GLU A 272 -7.92 24.94 19.10
CA GLU A 272 -8.46 25.27 20.43
C GLU A 272 -9.16 24.07 21.04
N LYS A 273 -10.01 23.38 20.26
CA LYS A 273 -10.74 22.20 20.71
C LYS A 273 -9.79 21.08 21.12
N SER A 274 -8.67 20.89 20.44
CA SER A 274 -7.69 19.86 20.78
C SER A 274 -7.02 20.07 22.15
N GLN A 275 -7.00 21.30 22.67
CA GLN A 275 -6.46 21.57 24.01
C GLN A 275 -7.19 20.82 25.13
N THR A 276 -8.45 20.44 24.90
CA THR A 276 -9.26 19.66 25.85
C THR A 276 -8.63 18.32 26.21
N PHE A 277 -8.00 17.64 25.24
CA PHE A 277 -7.31 16.38 25.46
C PHE A 277 -5.80 16.54 25.50
N LEU A 278 -5.18 17.44 24.72
CA LEU A 278 -3.72 17.60 24.69
C LEU A 278 -3.12 18.00 26.05
N LYS A 279 -3.90 18.66 26.93
CA LYS A 279 -3.48 18.99 28.30
C LYS A 279 -3.61 17.82 29.29
N LYS A 280 -4.26 16.73 28.90
CA LYS A 280 -4.43 15.50 29.70
C LYS A 280 -3.35 14.48 29.33
N PRO A 281 -3.01 13.53 30.22
CA PRO A 281 -2.13 12.42 29.87
C PRO A 281 -2.69 11.59 28.70
N PRO A 282 -1.86 11.09 27.75
CA PRO A 282 -2.34 10.33 26.58
C PRO A 282 -3.19 9.11 26.90
N GLY A 283 -2.97 8.47 28.06
CA GLY A 283 -3.78 7.35 28.51
C GLY A 283 -5.25 7.68 28.76
N GLN A 284 -5.61 8.97 28.87
CA GLN A 284 -6.99 9.43 29.09
C GLN A 284 -7.67 9.93 27.81
N TRP A 285 -6.95 10.05 26.69
CA TRP A 285 -7.46 10.68 25.48
C TRP A 285 -8.61 9.89 24.84
N THR A 286 -8.56 8.56 24.85
CA THR A 286 -9.59 7.71 24.24
C THR A 286 -10.97 7.87 24.88
N SER A 287 -11.04 8.39 26.10
CA SER A 287 -12.29 8.70 26.81
C SER A 287 -12.81 10.11 26.48
N ASP A 288 -11.96 10.99 25.94
CA ASP A 288 -12.30 12.37 25.64
C ASP A 288 -13.19 12.47 24.38
N PRO A 289 -14.38 13.11 24.47
CA PRO A 289 -15.29 13.23 23.33
C PRO A 289 -14.69 13.97 22.12
N VAL A 290 -13.83 14.96 22.36
CA VAL A 290 -13.20 15.73 21.29
C VAL A 290 -12.13 14.89 20.59
N PHE A 291 -11.33 14.14 21.36
CA PHE A 291 -10.37 13.20 20.79
C PHE A 291 -11.06 12.14 19.92
N LYS A 292 -12.18 11.55 20.39
CA LYS A 292 -12.97 10.59 19.60
C LYS A 292 -13.42 11.20 18.27
N LYS A 293 -13.90 12.44 18.28
CA LYS A 293 -14.30 13.15 17.06
C LYS A 293 -13.13 13.37 16.10
N PHE A 294 -11.96 13.77 16.60
CA PHE A 294 -10.74 13.89 15.77
C PHE A 294 -10.34 12.54 15.17
N TYR A 295 -10.36 11.48 15.98
CA TYR A 295 -10.07 10.11 15.53
C TYR A 295 -11.02 9.69 14.42
N GLU A 296 -12.33 9.87 14.61
CA GLU A 296 -13.35 9.55 13.60
C GLU A 296 -13.10 10.30 12.29
N LEU A 297 -12.86 11.61 12.34
CA LEU A 297 -12.60 12.42 11.14
C LEU A 297 -11.32 11.96 10.42
N ALA A 298 -10.25 11.72 11.18
CA ALA A 298 -8.98 11.24 10.63
C ALA A 298 -9.10 9.82 10.05
N ALA A 299 -9.89 8.95 10.66
CA ALA A 299 -10.14 7.58 10.18
C ALA A 299 -10.88 7.56 8.84
N HIS A 300 -11.71 8.57 8.55
CA HIS A 300 -12.42 8.72 7.28
C HIS A 300 -11.62 9.48 6.21
N MET A 301 -10.40 9.96 6.52
CA MET A 301 -9.57 10.62 5.54
C MET A 301 -9.20 9.67 4.41
N THR A 302 -9.61 10.02 3.19
CA THR A 302 -9.27 9.24 1.99
C THR A 302 -7.85 9.57 1.55
N VAL A 303 -6.92 8.66 1.83
CA VAL A 303 -5.48 8.78 1.49
C VAL A 303 -5.03 7.86 0.35
N VAL A 304 -5.99 7.21 -0.30
CA VAL A 304 -5.81 6.34 -1.47
C VAL A 304 -6.84 6.68 -2.54
N ASN A 305 -6.48 6.57 -3.82
CA ASN A 305 -7.36 6.91 -4.93
C ASN A 305 -7.89 5.66 -5.67
N ASP A 306 -8.54 4.75 -4.93
CA ASP A 306 -9.09 3.52 -5.50
C ASP A 306 -10.24 3.80 -6.51
N VAL A 307 -10.84 5.00 -6.46
CA VAL A 307 -11.87 5.45 -7.41
C VAL A 307 -11.29 5.63 -8.81
N ALA A 308 -10.11 6.26 -8.93
CA ALA A 308 -9.42 6.41 -10.21
C ALA A 308 -9.01 5.04 -10.77
N GLU A 309 -8.53 4.12 -9.94
CA GLU A 309 -8.20 2.76 -10.38
C GLU A 309 -9.43 1.99 -10.89
N ARG A 310 -10.59 2.15 -10.22
CA ARG A 310 -11.87 1.62 -10.75
C ARG A 310 -12.22 2.23 -12.10
N GLY A 311 -12.06 3.55 -12.25
CA GLY A 311 -12.28 4.25 -13.52
C GLY A 311 -11.38 3.73 -14.65
N ILE A 312 -10.09 3.52 -14.37
CA ILE A 312 -9.12 2.97 -15.32
C ILE A 312 -9.47 1.51 -15.66
N SER A 313 -9.78 0.66 -14.68
CA SER A 313 -10.16 -0.72 -14.98
C SER A 313 -11.44 -0.83 -15.81
N LEU A 314 -12.42 0.04 -15.55
CA LEU A 314 -13.64 0.16 -16.34
C LEU A 314 -13.35 0.59 -17.78
N ILE A 315 -12.49 1.61 -17.97
CA ILE A 315 -12.17 2.10 -19.32
C ILE A 315 -11.31 1.11 -20.10
N GLU A 316 -10.38 0.41 -19.45
CA GLU A 316 -9.58 -0.67 -20.07
C GLU A 316 -10.50 -1.80 -20.56
N LYS A 317 -11.36 -2.35 -19.68
CA LYS A 317 -12.31 -3.39 -20.07
C LYS A 317 -13.22 -2.90 -21.21
N TYR A 318 -13.70 -1.67 -21.11
CA TYR A 318 -14.53 -1.06 -22.14
C TYR A 318 -13.80 -1.02 -23.51
N ASN A 319 -12.55 -0.56 -23.52
CA ASN A 319 -11.73 -0.47 -24.73
C ASN A 319 -11.48 -1.84 -25.38
N ASP A 320 -11.42 -2.91 -24.59
CA ASP A 320 -11.12 -4.26 -25.05
C ASP A 320 -12.36 -5.08 -25.47
N THR A 321 -13.57 -4.68 -25.05
CA THR A 321 -14.75 -5.57 -25.13
C THR A 321 -15.66 -5.31 -26.33
N LEU A 322 -15.90 -4.05 -26.73
CA LEU A 322 -17.04 -3.71 -27.60
C LEU A 322 -16.70 -3.42 -29.06
N THR A 323 -15.71 -2.56 -29.32
CA THR A 323 -15.35 -2.15 -30.69
C THR A 323 -13.93 -1.60 -30.72
N LYS A 324 -13.25 -1.75 -31.86
CA LYS A 324 -11.92 -1.16 -32.12
C LYS A 324 -12.01 0.21 -32.80
N ASN A 325 -13.20 0.65 -33.20
CA ASN A 325 -13.43 1.95 -33.81
C ASN A 325 -13.56 3.04 -32.73
N GLU A 326 -12.70 4.05 -32.79
CA GLU A 326 -12.61 5.10 -31.77
C GLU A 326 -13.84 6.02 -31.73
N GLU A 327 -14.49 6.31 -32.86
CA GLU A 327 -15.71 7.14 -32.88
C GLU A 327 -16.87 6.43 -32.19
N GLN A 328 -17.02 5.12 -32.44
CA GLN A 328 -18.02 4.29 -31.75
C GLN A 328 -17.73 4.19 -30.25
N LYS A 329 -16.45 4.07 -29.85
CA LYS A 329 -16.06 4.10 -28.43
C LYS A 329 -16.45 5.43 -27.78
N GLN A 330 -16.20 6.56 -28.43
CA GLN A 330 -16.58 7.85 -27.87
C GLN A 330 -18.11 8.02 -27.79
N PHE A 331 -18.83 7.56 -28.80
CA PHE A 331 -20.29 7.61 -28.83
C PHE A 331 -20.91 6.82 -27.67
N ILE A 332 -20.50 5.57 -27.47
CA ILE A 332 -21.03 4.73 -26.40
C ILE A 332 -20.63 5.27 -25.02
N LEU A 333 -19.44 5.85 -24.85
CA LEU A 333 -19.07 6.52 -23.58
C LEU A 333 -20.00 7.68 -23.26
N ARG A 334 -20.34 8.51 -24.27
CA ARG A 334 -21.32 9.59 -24.10
C ARG A 334 -22.70 9.05 -23.76
N LEU A 335 -23.10 7.94 -24.39
CA LEU A 335 -24.38 7.29 -24.15
C LEU A 335 -24.49 6.73 -22.73
N VAL A 336 -23.45 6.02 -22.26
CA VAL A 336 -23.37 5.51 -20.87
C VAL A 336 -23.31 6.65 -19.86
N ALA A 337 -22.55 7.71 -20.13
CA ALA A 337 -22.49 8.89 -19.26
C ALA A 337 -23.85 9.58 -19.15
N ASN A 338 -24.56 9.74 -20.27
CA ASN A 338 -25.91 10.30 -20.30
C ASN A 338 -26.91 9.40 -19.56
N HIS A 339 -26.85 8.08 -19.79
CA HIS A 339 -27.68 7.11 -19.10
C HIS A 339 -27.44 7.15 -17.58
N ARG A 340 -26.20 7.23 -17.11
CA ARG A 340 -25.88 7.31 -15.66
C ARG A 340 -26.33 8.63 -15.01
N ARG A 341 -26.38 9.73 -15.77
CA ARG A 341 -26.99 11.00 -15.29
C ARG A 341 -28.50 10.85 -15.12
N ASN A 342 -29.15 10.17 -16.06
CA ASN A 342 -30.60 9.98 -16.05
C ASN A 342 -31.04 8.88 -15.06
N PHE A 343 -30.16 7.91 -14.77
CA PHE A 343 -30.41 6.77 -13.89
C PHE A 343 -29.26 6.59 -12.87
N PRO A 344 -29.26 7.35 -11.76
CA PRO A 344 -28.14 7.39 -10.80
C PRO A 344 -27.99 6.11 -9.97
N THR A 345 -29.08 5.35 -9.81
CA THR A 345 -29.15 4.11 -9.03
C THR A 345 -29.62 2.95 -9.92
N PRO A 346 -28.70 2.30 -10.67
CA PRO A 346 -29.06 1.18 -11.52
C PRO A 346 -29.27 -0.06 -10.66
N SER A 347 -30.49 -0.25 -10.15
CA SER A 347 -30.96 -1.54 -9.65
C SER A 347 -31.54 -2.38 -10.79
N LYS A 348 -31.50 -3.71 -10.66
CA LYS A 348 -32.18 -4.61 -11.62
C LYS A 348 -33.65 -4.23 -11.80
N THR A 349 -34.29 -3.78 -10.72
CA THR A 349 -35.70 -3.36 -10.68
C THR A 349 -35.96 -2.11 -11.54
N SER A 350 -35.05 -1.13 -11.52
CA SER A 350 -35.16 0.10 -12.32
C SER A 350 -34.87 -0.08 -13.82
N LEU A 351 -34.15 -1.15 -14.20
CA LEU A 351 -33.93 -1.52 -15.61
C LEU A 351 -35.12 -2.24 -16.24
N MET A 352 -35.94 -2.92 -15.43
CA MET A 352 -37.13 -3.63 -15.92
C MET A 352 -38.37 -2.72 -16.03
N SER A 353 -38.35 -1.53 -15.41
CA SER A 353 -39.44 -0.55 -15.49
C SER A 353 -39.30 0.45 -16.65
N SER A 354 -38.21 0.37 -17.42
CA SER A 354 -37.89 1.29 -18.52
C SER A 354 -37.89 0.60 -19.89
N SER A 355 -38.55 -0.56 -19.99
CA SER A 355 -38.79 -1.31 -21.24
C SER A 355 -40.16 -0.98 -21.82
#